data_AF-G3HUD3-F1
#
_entry.id   AF-G3HUD3-F1
#
_cell.length_a   1.000
_cell.length_b   1.000
_cell.length_c   1.000
_cell.angle_alpha   90.00
_cell.angle_beta   90.00
_cell.angle_gamma   90.00
#
_symmetry.space_group_name_H-M   'P 1'
#
loop_
_entity.id
_entity.type
_entity.pdbx_description
1 polymer ?
#
loop_
_entity_poly.entity_id
_entity_poly.type
_entity_poly.pdbx_seq_one_letter_code
_entity_poly.pdbx_strand_id
1 'polypeptide(L)'
;MQRSAPGSDHGTLRVHPEAQAKLDVFREDLGSKTENLLGSYFPKKISELDAFLKEPALNEANLSNLKAPLDIPIPDPVKEKEKQEWKKPQEKEEKDKKKKGEDEDKGPPCGPVNCNEKIVALLQRLKPEI
;
A
#
# COMPACT_ATOMS: atom_id res chain seq x y z
N MET A 1 -8.55 -20.77 73.50
CA MET A 1 -8.28 -21.42 72.19
C MET A 1 -9.22 -20.84 71.15
N GLN A 2 -8.78 -20.80 69.88
CA GLN A 2 -9.46 -20.33 68.66
C GLN A 2 -9.29 -18.82 68.39
N ARG A 3 -8.11 -18.40 67.88
CA ARG A 3 -7.62 -18.39 66.48
C ARG A 3 -8.29 -17.30 65.62
N SER A 4 -7.66 -16.13 65.61
CA SER A 4 -7.82 -15.11 64.58
C SER A 4 -7.43 -15.67 63.21
N ALA A 5 -8.30 -15.50 62.20
CA ALA A 5 -7.97 -15.84 60.82
C ALA A 5 -7.21 -14.67 60.16
N PRO A 6 -6.13 -14.94 59.41
CA PRO A 6 -5.37 -13.92 58.70
C PRO A 6 -6.14 -13.46 57.45
N GLY A 7 -6.36 -12.15 57.34
CA GLY A 7 -6.82 -11.53 56.09
C GLY A 7 -5.81 -11.80 55.00
N SER A 8 -6.23 -12.54 53.97
CA SER A 8 -5.48 -12.73 52.73
C SER A 8 -5.53 -11.43 51.93
N ASP A 9 -4.62 -10.50 52.22
CA ASP A 9 -4.33 -9.38 51.32
C ASP A 9 -3.53 -9.95 50.13
N HIS A 10 -4.26 -10.50 49.16
CA HIS A 10 -3.71 -10.78 47.84
C HIS A 10 -3.22 -9.45 47.29
N GLY A 11 -1.90 -9.33 47.12
CA GLY A 11 -1.16 -8.11 46.76
C GLY A 11 -1.84 -7.25 45.71
N THR A 12 -2.75 -6.39 46.17
CA THR A 12 -3.44 -5.43 45.34
C THR A 12 -2.50 -4.25 45.22
N LEU A 13 -1.94 -4.05 44.03
CA LEU A 13 -1.13 -2.89 43.74
C LEU A 13 -2.01 -1.65 43.97
N ARG A 14 -1.65 -0.82 44.96
CA ARG A 14 -2.40 0.41 45.25
C ARG A 14 -2.23 1.38 44.07
N VAL A 15 -3.32 1.61 43.35
CA VAL A 15 -3.40 2.61 42.29
C VAL A 15 -3.71 3.97 42.91
N HIS A 16 -3.06 5.03 42.42
CA HIS A 16 -3.34 6.38 42.87
C HIS A 16 -4.78 6.79 42.49
N PRO A 17 -5.58 7.39 43.39
CA PRO A 17 -6.98 7.71 43.11
C PRO A 17 -7.20 8.56 41.84
N GLU A 18 -6.30 9.50 41.57
CA GLU A 18 -6.35 10.31 40.35
C GLU A 18 -6.11 9.48 39.07
N ALA A 19 -5.21 8.49 39.13
CA ALA A 19 -4.97 7.58 38.02
C ALA A 19 -6.17 6.66 37.79
N GLN A 20 -6.81 6.19 38.87
CA GLN A 20 -8.03 5.41 38.80
C GLN A 20 -9.15 6.20 38.10
N ALA A 21 -9.39 7.45 38.51
CA ALA A 21 -10.42 8.30 37.90
C ALA A 21 -10.18 8.51 36.39
N LYS A 22 -8.93 8.69 35.95
CA LYS A 22 -8.59 8.80 34.52
C LYS A 22 -8.89 7.52 33.74
N LEU A 23 -8.62 6.36 34.34
CA LEU A 23 -8.93 5.05 33.73
C LEU A 23 -10.43 4.81 33.63
N ASP A 24 -11.18 5.20 34.64
CA ASP A 24 -12.65 5.02 34.64
C ASP A 24 -13.28 5.87 33.53
N VAL A 25 -12.88 7.14 33.39
CA VAL A 25 -13.33 8.02 32.29
C VAL A 25 -12.95 7.44 30.92
N PHE A 26 -11.72 6.95 30.76
CA PHE A 26 -11.29 6.34 29.50
C PHE A 26 -12.09 5.07 29.18
N ARG A 27 -12.39 4.25 30.19
CA ARG A 27 -13.20 3.04 30.04
C ARG A 27 -14.63 3.36 29.62
N GLU A 28 -15.23 4.38 30.20
CA GLU A 28 -16.58 4.83 29.85
C GLU A 28 -16.63 5.37 28.41
N ASP A 29 -15.66 6.21 28.03
CA ASP A 29 -15.53 6.72 26.66
C ASP A 29 -15.33 5.58 25.64
N LEU A 30 -14.45 4.62 25.95
CA LEU A 30 -14.24 3.45 25.11
C LEU A 30 -15.50 2.57 25.02
N GLY A 31 -16.22 2.40 26.13
CA GLY A 31 -17.49 1.69 26.19
C GLY A 31 -18.53 2.33 25.28
N SER A 32 -18.74 3.64 25.41
CA SER A 32 -19.67 4.41 24.58
C SER A 32 -19.32 4.34 23.09
N LYS A 33 -18.03 4.48 22.74
CA LYS A 33 -17.54 4.32 21.36
C LYS A 33 -17.82 2.92 20.83
N THR A 34 -17.65 1.89 21.65
CA THR A 34 -17.91 0.50 21.27
C THR A 34 -19.40 0.26 21.01
N GLU A 35 -20.27 0.76 21.87
CA GLU A 35 -21.73 0.66 21.68
C GLU A 35 -22.17 1.37 20.39
N ASN A 36 -21.64 2.57 20.13
CA ASN A 36 -21.91 3.29 18.88
C ASN A 36 -21.34 2.55 17.65
N LEU A 37 -20.17 1.94 17.78
CA LEU A 37 -19.55 1.15 16.72
C LEU A 37 -20.45 -0.03 16.32
N LEU A 38 -20.94 -0.78 17.31
CA LEU A 38 -21.79 -1.95 17.10
C LEU A 38 -23.21 -1.55 16.64
N GLY A 39 -23.80 -0.54 17.28
CA GLY A 39 -25.19 -0.16 17.05
C GLY A 39 -25.41 0.69 15.80
N SER A 40 -24.38 1.39 15.31
CA SER A 40 -24.52 2.31 14.19
C SER A 40 -23.45 2.09 13.11
N TYR A 41 -22.17 2.18 13.48
CA TYR A 41 -21.11 2.30 12.48
C TYR A 41 -20.87 1.02 11.69
N PHE A 42 -20.87 -0.16 12.34
CA PHE A 42 -20.71 -1.45 11.68
C PHE A 42 -21.85 -1.75 10.69
N PRO A 43 -23.14 -1.70 11.07
CA PRO A 43 -24.22 -1.87 10.11
C PRO A 43 -24.12 -0.91 8.93
N LYS A 44 -23.82 0.36 9.19
CA LYS A 44 -23.63 1.38 8.17
C LYS A 44 -22.50 1.01 7.21
N LYS A 45 -21.31 0.67 7.72
CA LYS A 45 -20.15 0.30 6.90
C LYS A 45 -20.38 -0.96 6.09
N ILE A 46 -21.07 -1.96 6.64
CA ILE A 46 -21.45 -3.16 5.90
C ILE A 46 -22.33 -2.79 4.70
N SER A 47 -23.35 -1.95 4.89
CA SER A 47 -24.21 -1.50 3.78
C SER A 47 -23.46 -0.66 2.74
N GLU A 48 -22.58 0.26 3.18
CA GLU A 48 -21.75 1.06 2.27
C GLU A 48 -20.82 0.19 1.42
N LEU A 49 -20.15 -0.79 2.03
CA LEU A 49 -19.23 -1.69 1.33
C LEU A 49 -19.96 -2.70 0.44
N ASP A 50 -21.13 -3.20 0.85
CA ASP A 50 -21.97 -4.05 -0.01
C ASP A 50 -22.44 -3.30 -1.26
N ALA A 51 -22.82 -2.03 -1.12
CA ALA A 51 -23.15 -1.17 -2.26
C ALA A 51 -21.93 -0.93 -3.14
N PHE A 52 -20.77 -0.62 -2.54
CA PHE A 52 -19.52 -0.41 -3.27
C PHE A 52 -19.10 -1.64 -4.08
N LEU A 53 -19.18 -2.83 -3.49
CA LEU A 53 -18.86 -4.11 -4.15
C LEU A 53 -19.76 -4.42 -5.34
N LYS A 54 -20.96 -3.82 -5.43
CA LYS A 54 -21.89 -3.99 -6.56
C LYS A 54 -21.65 -3.00 -7.70
N GLU A 55 -20.75 -2.02 -7.51
CA GLU A 55 -20.49 -1.03 -8.54
C GLU A 55 -19.76 -1.64 -9.77
N PRO A 56 -20.04 -1.17 -10.99
CA PRO A 56 -19.38 -1.69 -12.20
C PRO A 56 -17.86 -1.56 -12.17
N ALA A 57 -17.34 -0.57 -11.45
CA ALA A 57 -15.90 -0.34 -11.32
C ALA A 57 -15.16 -1.50 -10.63
N LEU A 58 -15.85 -2.27 -9.76
CA LEU A 58 -15.34 -3.49 -9.13
C LEU A 58 -15.80 -4.78 -9.82
N ASN A 59 -16.74 -4.67 -10.77
CA ASN A 59 -17.35 -5.81 -11.47
C ASN A 59 -17.05 -5.76 -12.98
N GLU A 60 -15.78 -5.57 -13.35
CA GLU A 60 -15.35 -5.57 -14.76
C GLU A 60 -15.50 -6.96 -15.38
N ALA A 61 -16.43 -7.10 -16.33
CA ALA A 61 -16.70 -8.36 -17.01
C ALA A 61 -15.56 -8.80 -17.95
N ASN A 62 -14.77 -7.85 -18.46
CA ASN A 62 -13.64 -8.11 -19.34
C ASN A 62 -12.37 -7.46 -18.79
N LEU A 63 -11.41 -8.29 -18.34
CA LEU A 63 -10.15 -7.84 -17.77
C LEU A 63 -9.27 -7.07 -18.76
N SER A 64 -9.49 -7.21 -20.06
CA SER A 64 -8.79 -6.41 -21.08
C SER A 64 -9.05 -4.92 -20.91
N ASN A 65 -10.19 -4.53 -20.32
CA ASN A 65 -10.53 -3.14 -20.02
C ASN A 65 -9.60 -2.51 -18.97
N LEU A 66 -8.92 -3.33 -18.17
CA LEU A 66 -7.95 -2.89 -17.17
C LEU A 66 -6.55 -2.71 -17.76
N LYS A 67 -6.32 -3.07 -19.02
CA LYS A 67 -5.01 -2.92 -19.66
C LYS A 67 -4.70 -1.42 -19.86
N ALA A 68 -3.76 -0.91 -19.08
CA ALA A 68 -3.20 0.43 -19.29
C ALA A 68 -2.26 0.44 -20.51
N PRO A 69 -2.13 1.57 -21.23
CA PRO A 69 -1.15 1.73 -22.30
C PRO A 69 0.27 1.47 -21.78
N LEU A 70 1.02 0.64 -22.51
CA LEU A 70 2.43 0.36 -22.23
C LEU A 70 3.23 0.60 -23.51
N ASP A 71 3.69 1.85 -23.67
CA ASP A 71 4.40 2.31 -24.85
C ASP A 71 5.92 2.23 -24.65
N ILE A 72 6.40 1.02 -24.43
CA ILE A 72 7.84 0.74 -24.35
C ILE A 72 8.30 0.31 -25.74
N PRO A 73 9.38 0.92 -26.30
CA PRO A 73 9.91 0.54 -27.60
C PRO A 73 10.31 -0.93 -27.64
N ILE A 74 9.76 -1.70 -28.57
CA ILE A 74 10.14 -3.10 -28.81
C ILE A 74 11.37 -3.10 -29.73
N PRO A 75 12.54 -3.62 -29.31
CA PRO A 75 13.73 -3.68 -30.15
C PRO A 75 13.50 -4.58 -31.35
N ASP A 76 13.87 -4.10 -32.55
CA ASP A 76 13.85 -4.89 -33.76
C ASP A 76 15.22 -5.56 -33.95
N PRO A 77 15.30 -6.90 -33.88
CA PRO A 77 16.56 -7.63 -33.91
C PRO A 77 17.33 -7.46 -35.23
N VAL A 78 16.66 -7.09 -36.32
CA VAL A 78 17.32 -6.85 -37.61
C VAL A 78 17.93 -5.45 -37.62
N LYS A 79 17.18 -4.44 -37.17
CA LYS A 79 17.65 -3.04 -37.12
C LYS A 79 18.77 -2.82 -36.11
N GLU A 80 18.81 -3.61 -35.05
CA GLU A 80 19.94 -3.58 -34.11
C GLU A 80 21.23 -4.10 -34.73
N LYS A 81 21.17 -5.18 -35.53
CA LYS A 81 22.34 -5.72 -36.23
C LYS A 81 22.89 -4.75 -37.26
N GLU A 82 22.01 -4.10 -38.04
CA GLU A 82 22.42 -3.04 -38.99
C GLU A 82 23.06 -1.84 -38.28
N LYS A 83 22.49 -1.39 -37.14
CA LYS A 83 23.09 -0.34 -36.31
C LYS A 83 24.47 -0.73 -35.78
N GLN A 84 24.68 -1.99 -35.39
CA GLN A 84 25.99 -2.47 -34.94
C GLN A 84 26.99 -2.55 -36.09
N GLU A 85 26.58 -2.99 -37.28
CA GLU A 85 27.46 -3.06 -38.46
C GLU A 85 27.86 -1.69 -39.00
N TRP A 86 26.99 -0.67 -38.92
CA TRP A 86 27.32 0.72 -39.26
C TRP A 86 28.13 1.47 -38.20
N LYS A 87 28.17 1.01 -36.94
CA LYS A 87 29.04 1.59 -35.90
C LYS A 87 30.48 1.08 -35.97
N LYS A 88 30.72 -0.13 -36.48
CA LYS A 88 32.07 -0.72 -36.63
C LYS A 88 33.06 0.02 -37.56
N PRO A 89 32.67 0.77 -38.61
CA PRO A 89 33.63 1.47 -39.47
C PRO A 89 34.19 2.76 -38.87
N GLN A 90 33.57 3.36 -37.85
CA GLN A 90 34.00 4.66 -37.27
C GLN A 90 34.90 4.55 -36.04
N GLU A 91 35.07 3.37 -35.42
CA GLU A 91 35.89 3.20 -34.21
C GLU A 91 37.39 2.92 -34.47
N LYS A 92 37.88 3.08 -35.71
CA LYS A 92 39.31 2.91 -36.02
C LYS A 92 40.16 4.19 -35.84
N GLU A 93 39.57 5.34 -35.54
CA GLU A 93 40.32 6.58 -35.25
C GLU A 93 39.77 7.31 -34.02
N GLU A 94 39.91 6.76 -32.82
CA GLU A 94 40.26 7.52 -31.61
C GLU A 94 40.34 6.57 -30.43
N LYS A 95 41.55 6.14 -30.12
CA LYS A 95 41.85 5.35 -28.93
C LYS A 95 42.79 6.14 -28.05
N ASP A 96 42.27 7.07 -27.24
CA ASP A 96 42.92 7.34 -25.96
C ASP A 96 42.04 8.03 -24.90
N LYS A 97 42.17 7.51 -23.67
CA LYS A 97 41.77 8.07 -22.36
C LYS A 97 40.28 8.17 -21.97
N LYS A 98 39.85 7.16 -21.19
CA LYS A 98 39.71 7.24 -19.70
C LYS A 98 38.41 6.61 -19.13
N LYS A 99 38.54 5.32 -18.77
CA LYS A 99 38.22 4.68 -17.47
C LYS A 99 36.86 4.97 -16.78
N LYS A 100 36.01 3.93 -16.83
CA LYS A 100 35.14 3.34 -15.79
C LYS A 100 34.09 4.22 -15.08
N GLY A 101 32.83 3.84 -15.31
CA GLY A 101 31.73 3.96 -14.36
C GLY A 101 30.38 3.58 -15.00
N GLU A 102 30.03 2.30 -14.96
CA GLU A 102 28.65 1.75 -15.07
C GLU A 102 27.70 2.44 -16.08
N ASP A 103 27.84 2.14 -17.37
CA ASP A 103 26.81 2.45 -18.38
C ASP A 103 26.65 1.28 -19.36
N GLU A 104 26.69 0.05 -18.82
CA GLU A 104 26.29 -1.13 -19.56
C GLU A 104 24.80 -1.36 -19.30
N ASP A 105 24.01 -1.27 -20.38
CA ASP A 105 22.60 -1.65 -20.48
C ASP A 105 21.54 -0.61 -20.10
N LYS A 106 21.70 0.65 -20.51
CA LYS A 106 20.54 1.54 -20.65
C LYS A 106 19.83 1.21 -21.95
N GLY A 107 18.71 0.49 -21.82
CA GLY A 107 17.80 0.17 -22.93
C GLY A 107 17.36 1.41 -23.73
N PRO A 108 16.61 1.23 -24.82
CA PRO A 108 16.17 2.32 -25.68
C PRO A 108 15.53 3.45 -24.87
N PRO A 109 15.74 4.72 -25.23
CA PRO A 109 15.08 5.83 -24.55
C PRO A 109 13.57 5.61 -24.56
N CYS A 110 12.95 5.59 -23.38
CA CYS A 110 11.53 5.33 -23.20
C CYS A 110 10.80 6.61 -22.78
N GLY A 111 9.59 6.80 -23.31
CA GLY A 111 8.69 7.85 -22.84
C GLY A 111 8.18 7.60 -21.41
N PRO A 112 7.46 8.56 -20.81
CA PRO A 112 6.88 8.38 -19.48
C PRO A 112 5.85 7.25 -19.46
N VAL A 113 6.02 6.28 -18.57
CA VAL A 113 5.06 5.20 -18.35
C VAL A 113 4.17 5.57 -17.16
N ASN A 114 2.91 5.89 -17.45
CA ASN A 114 1.94 6.31 -16.44
C ASN A 114 1.38 5.13 -15.63
N CYS A 115 0.85 5.44 -14.45
CA CYS A 115 0.11 4.48 -13.64
C CYS A 115 -1.22 4.08 -14.30
N ASN A 116 -1.76 2.92 -13.92
CA ASN A 116 -3.09 2.51 -14.34
C ASN A 116 -4.18 3.34 -13.65
N GLU A 117 -4.77 4.26 -14.39
CA GLU A 117 -5.76 5.23 -13.86
C GLU A 117 -6.98 4.56 -13.23
N LYS A 118 -7.48 3.46 -13.81
CA LYS A 118 -8.63 2.72 -13.27
C LYS A 118 -8.32 2.13 -11.91
N ILE A 119 -7.14 1.52 -11.77
CA ILE A 119 -6.69 0.94 -10.50
C ILE A 119 -6.42 2.06 -9.48
N VAL A 120 -5.78 3.16 -9.89
CA VAL A 120 -5.52 4.31 -9.01
C VAL A 120 -6.83 4.89 -8.46
N ALA A 121 -7.87 5.03 -9.29
CA ALA A 121 -9.18 5.49 -8.84
C ALA A 121 -9.82 4.54 -7.81
N LEU A 122 -9.70 3.22 -7.99
CA LEU A 122 -10.15 2.25 -6.99
C LEU A 122 -9.36 2.34 -5.69
N LEU A 123 -8.03 2.49 -5.77
CA LEU A 123 -7.16 2.64 -4.61
C LEU A 123 -7.47 3.89 -3.79
N GLN A 124 -7.85 5.00 -4.44
CA GLN A 124 -8.25 6.23 -3.75
C GLN A 124 -9.49 6.03 -2.87
N ARG A 125 -10.40 5.12 -3.27
CA ARG A 125 -11.59 4.77 -2.49
C ARG A 125 -11.33 3.69 -1.45
N LEU A 126 -10.41 2.77 -1.74
CA LEU A 126 -10.08 1.67 -0.82
C LEU A 126 -9.23 2.13 0.37
N LYS A 127 -8.28 3.05 0.16
CA LYS A 127 -7.38 3.55 1.21
C LYS A 127 -8.08 4.07 2.48
N PRO A 128 -9.13 4.90 2.41
CA PRO A 128 -9.81 5.39 3.61
C PRO A 128 -10.67 4.34 4.33
N GLU A 129 -10.90 3.18 3.72
CA GLU A 129 -11.69 2.09 4.32
C GLU A 129 -10.82 1.10 5.12
N ILE A 130 -9.49 1.18 5.00
CA ILE A 130 -8.49 0.37 5.74
C ILE A 130 -7.97 1.18 6.92
#